data_AF-E0UCC6-F1
#
_entry.id   AF-E0UCC6-F1
#
_cell.length_a   1.000
_cell.length_b   1.000
_cell.length_c   1.000
_cell.angle_alpha   90.00
_cell.angle_beta   90.00
_cell.angle_gamma   90.00
#
_symmetry.space_group_name_H-M   'P 1'
#
loop_
_entity.id
_entity.type
_entity.pdbx_description
1 polymer ?
#
loop_
_entity_poly.entity_id
_entity_poly.type
_entity_poly.pdbx_seq_one_letter_code
_entity_poly.pdbx_strand_id
1 'polypeptide(L)'
;MEDMRYPRWLPYPSSWFKAFVSFLFVIPLKYIVQFTGESLLVVFGAESVARYWLFEFLLITLVFVPIVVFSYIHCFLWGKFTKAVKWLPNFDSWLEGAANWLISVVSFGLCFYILVRFASNNVYYSHYFTKYGSSLNGQLAWFISSVFIVTAAYLYQLKRFVKESLSISKKH
;
A
#
# COMPACT_ATOMS: atom_id res chain seq x y z
N MET A 1 -35.97 -19.35 7.52
CA MET A 1 -34.62 -19.49 6.95
C MET A 1 -33.80 -18.37 7.56
N GLU A 2 -32.96 -18.69 8.52
CA GLU A 2 -32.04 -17.70 9.11
C GLU A 2 -31.07 -17.29 8.01
N ASP A 3 -31.10 -16.00 7.64
CA ASP A 3 -30.10 -15.41 6.76
C ASP A 3 -28.72 -15.69 7.37
N MET A 4 -27.93 -16.56 6.73
CA MET A 4 -26.53 -16.77 7.09
C MET A 4 -25.77 -15.47 6.83
N ARG A 5 -25.80 -14.55 7.80
CA ARG A 5 -25.03 -13.32 7.77
C ARG A 5 -23.55 -13.69 7.74
N TYR A 6 -22.87 -13.24 6.69
CA TYR A 6 -21.42 -13.43 6.54
C TYR A 6 -20.68 -13.02 7.83
N PRO A 7 -19.74 -13.85 8.34
CA PRO A 7 -19.07 -13.60 9.59
C PRO A 7 -18.32 -12.27 9.57
N ARG A 8 -18.57 -11.42 10.57
CA ARG A 8 -17.95 -10.07 10.65
C ARG A 8 -16.43 -10.11 10.87
N TRP A 9 -15.93 -11.19 11.46
CA TRP A 9 -14.50 -11.39 11.74
C TRP A 9 -13.68 -11.74 10.49
N LEU A 10 -14.33 -12.24 9.43
CA LEU A 10 -13.66 -12.52 8.17
C LEU A 10 -13.82 -11.31 7.22
N PRO A 11 -12.75 -10.82 6.56
CA PRO A 11 -12.90 -9.75 5.59
C PRO A 11 -13.81 -10.17 4.43
N TYR A 12 -14.71 -9.28 4.01
CA TYR A 12 -15.58 -9.56 2.86
C TYR A 12 -14.76 -9.78 1.58
N PRO A 13 -15.27 -10.54 0.60
CA PRO A 13 -14.57 -10.77 -0.68
C PRO A 13 -14.13 -9.49 -1.40
N SER A 14 -14.91 -8.41 -1.28
CA SER A 14 -14.55 -7.10 -1.84
C SER A 14 -13.33 -6.46 -1.16
N SER A 15 -13.12 -6.70 0.14
CA SER A 15 -11.95 -6.24 0.88
C SER A 15 -10.68 -7.00 0.44
N TRP A 16 -10.80 -8.31 0.21
CA TRP A 16 -9.72 -9.14 -0.34
C TRP A 16 -9.32 -8.69 -1.74
N PHE A 17 -10.30 -8.45 -2.62
CA PHE A 17 -10.02 -7.99 -3.97
C PHE A 17 -9.33 -6.62 -3.98
N LYS A 18 -9.77 -5.68 -3.13
CA LYS A 18 -9.08 -4.39 -2.96
C LYS A 18 -7.65 -4.54 -2.45
N ALA A 19 -7.43 -5.42 -1.47
CA ALA A 19 -6.08 -5.73 -0.98
C ALA A 19 -5.18 -6.29 -2.07
N PHE A 20 -5.69 -7.21 -2.88
CA PHE A 20 -4.96 -7.78 -4.01
C PHE A 20 -4.63 -6.73 -5.08
N VAL A 21 -5.60 -5.88 -5.45
CA VAL A 21 -5.36 -4.78 -6.39
C VAL A 21 -4.28 -3.85 -5.85
N SER A 22 -4.38 -3.43 -4.58
CA SER A 22 -3.35 -2.58 -3.95
C SER A 22 -1.98 -3.24 -3.92
N PHE A 23 -1.91 -4.55 -3.66
CA PHE A 23 -0.67 -5.31 -3.72
C PHE A 23 -0.05 -5.29 -5.12
N LEU A 24 -0.83 -5.46 -6.19
CA LEU A 24 -0.32 -5.38 -7.56
C LEU A 24 0.32 -4.01 -7.87
N PHE A 25 -0.20 -2.93 -7.28
CA PHE A 25 0.39 -1.59 -7.43
C PHE A 25 1.69 -1.38 -6.69
N VAL A 26 2.01 -2.21 -5.71
CA VAL A 26 3.31 -2.20 -5.04
C VAL A 26 4.42 -2.66 -5.99
N ILE A 27 4.13 -3.63 -6.85
CA ILE A 27 5.13 -4.24 -7.75
C ILE A 27 5.86 -3.18 -8.58
N PRO A 28 5.20 -2.26 -9.30
CA PRO A 28 5.88 -1.17 -10.00
C PRO A 28 6.56 -0.17 -9.06
N LEU A 29 5.97 0.08 -7.88
CA LEU A 29 6.54 0.94 -6.83
C LEU A 29 7.91 0.44 -6.36
N LYS A 30 8.14 -0.88 -6.29
CA LYS A 30 9.45 -1.47 -6.00
C LYS A 30 10.53 -0.96 -6.98
N TYR A 31 10.24 -0.95 -8.27
CA TYR A 31 11.19 -0.50 -9.29
C TYR A 31 11.46 1.00 -9.18
N ILE A 32 10.43 1.78 -8.86
CA ILE A 32 10.57 3.22 -8.58
C ILE A 32 11.49 3.42 -7.37
N VAL A 33 11.28 2.68 -6.27
CA VAL A 33 12.10 2.76 -5.05
C VAL A 33 13.54 2.28 -5.29
N GLN A 34 13.77 1.27 -6.12
CA GLN A 34 15.12 0.85 -6.48
C GLN A 34 15.86 1.95 -7.26
N PHE A 35 15.20 2.52 -8.27
CA PHE A 35 15.75 3.62 -9.07
C PHE A 35 16.00 4.88 -8.23
N THR A 36 15.06 5.24 -7.35
CA THR A 36 15.21 6.41 -6.47
C THR A 36 16.16 6.16 -5.31
N GLY A 37 16.26 4.92 -4.80
CA GLY A 37 17.18 4.56 -3.70
C GLY A 37 18.64 4.68 -4.09
N GLU A 38 19.00 4.20 -5.29
CA GLU A 38 20.35 4.40 -5.86
C GLU A 38 20.63 5.89 -6.08
N SER A 39 19.64 6.63 -6.58
CA SER A 39 19.73 8.08 -6.75
C SER A 39 19.87 8.83 -5.42
N LEU A 40 19.18 8.39 -4.37
CA LEU A 40 19.26 8.98 -3.03
C LEU A 40 20.64 8.76 -2.42
N LEU A 41 21.25 7.57 -2.56
CA LEU A 41 22.62 7.33 -2.07
C LEU A 41 23.64 8.26 -2.72
N VAL A 42 23.49 8.54 -4.01
CA VAL A 42 24.32 9.52 -4.74
C VAL A 42 24.07 10.94 -4.23
N VAL A 43 22.81 11.30 -3.95
CA VAL A 43 22.41 12.62 -3.42
C VAL A 43 22.87 12.83 -1.97
N PHE A 44 22.87 11.79 -1.12
CA PHE A 44 23.32 11.86 0.28
C PHE A 44 24.85 11.96 0.42
N GLY A 45 25.62 11.65 -0.63
CA GLY A 45 27.09 11.79 -0.67
C GLY A 45 27.61 13.15 -1.13
N ALA A 46 26.74 14.10 -1.52
CA ALA A 46 27.15 15.41 -2.08
C ALA A 46 26.69 16.60 -1.21
N GLU A 47 27.60 17.55 -0.94
CA GLU A 47 27.39 18.72 -0.07
C GLU A 47 26.81 19.95 -0.82
N SER A 48 25.58 19.89 -1.37
CA SER A 48 25.02 21.07 -2.06
C SER A 48 23.53 21.34 -1.80
N VAL A 49 23.13 22.61 -1.92
CA VAL A 49 21.76 23.14 -1.76
C VAL A 49 20.75 22.49 -2.72
N ALA A 50 21.21 21.99 -3.88
CA ALA A 50 20.39 21.23 -4.82
C ALA A 50 19.80 19.95 -4.21
N ARG A 51 20.39 19.43 -3.12
CA ARG A 51 19.93 18.24 -2.38
C ARG A 51 18.55 18.41 -1.74
N TYR A 52 18.28 19.57 -1.15
CA TYR A 52 17.01 19.79 -0.45
C TYR A 52 15.83 19.77 -1.43
N TRP A 53 15.97 20.48 -2.56
CA TRP A 53 14.96 20.50 -3.61
C TRP A 53 14.72 19.11 -4.23
N LEU A 54 15.78 18.35 -4.51
CA LEU A 54 15.66 16.99 -5.03
C LEU A 54 15.01 16.03 -4.02
N PHE A 55 15.37 16.14 -2.74
CA PHE A 55 14.75 15.35 -1.67
C PHE A 55 13.27 15.66 -1.49
N GLU A 56 12.91 16.95 -1.45
CA GLU A 56 11.51 17.40 -1.38
C GLU A 56 10.71 16.94 -2.60
N PHE A 57 11.26 17.10 -3.81
CA PHE A 57 10.63 16.63 -5.04
C PHE A 57 10.41 15.12 -5.02
N LEU A 58 11.38 14.33 -4.58
CA LEU A 58 11.26 12.88 -4.46
C LEU A 58 10.21 12.49 -3.42
N LEU A 59 10.16 13.18 -2.28
CA LEU A 59 9.19 12.92 -1.22
C LEU A 59 7.76 13.26 -1.68
N ILE A 60 7.58 14.39 -2.36
CA ILE A 60 6.30 14.78 -2.98
C ILE A 60 5.91 13.73 -4.01
N THR A 61 6.81 13.33 -4.89
CA THR A 61 6.54 12.32 -5.93
C THR A 61 6.13 10.99 -5.32
N LEU A 62 6.83 10.53 -4.27
CA LEU A 62 6.54 9.29 -3.57
C LEU A 62 5.17 9.29 -2.87
N VAL A 63 4.67 10.46 -2.47
CA VAL A 63 3.35 10.59 -1.82
C VAL A 63 2.24 10.85 -2.83
N PHE A 64 2.40 11.83 -3.72
CA PHE A 64 1.36 12.26 -4.64
C PHE A 64 1.11 11.27 -5.77
N VAL A 65 2.15 10.70 -6.38
CA VAL A 65 1.97 9.80 -7.53
C VAL A 65 1.15 8.58 -7.16
N PRO A 66 1.42 7.87 -6.05
CA PRO A 66 0.57 6.75 -5.64
C PRO A 66 -0.88 7.17 -5.40
N ILE A 67 -1.13 8.34 -4.79
CA ILE A 67 -2.49 8.84 -4.57
C ILE A 67 -3.20 9.06 -5.89
N VAL A 68 -2.55 9.71 -6.87
CA VAL A 68 -3.10 9.91 -8.22
C VAL A 68 -3.46 8.56 -8.83
N VAL A 69 -2.52 7.63 -8.85
CA VAL A 69 -2.70 6.28 -9.42
C VAL A 69 -3.87 5.55 -8.75
N PHE A 70 -3.91 5.50 -7.41
CA PHE A 70 -5.03 4.92 -6.65
C PHE A 70 -6.38 5.58 -6.94
N SER A 71 -6.39 6.88 -7.19
CA SER A 71 -7.60 7.62 -7.56
C SER A 71 -8.10 7.22 -8.95
N TYR A 72 -7.19 7.05 -9.91
CA TYR A 72 -7.54 6.56 -11.26
C TYR A 72 -8.03 5.12 -11.25
N ILE A 73 -7.37 4.23 -10.49
CA ILE A 73 -7.81 2.84 -10.32
C ILE A 73 -9.20 2.81 -9.70
N HIS A 74 -9.44 3.64 -8.68
CA HIS A 74 -10.74 3.74 -8.05
C HIS A 74 -11.81 4.18 -9.06
N CYS A 75 -11.53 5.22 -9.84
CA CYS A 75 -12.41 5.66 -10.92
C CYS A 75 -12.67 4.58 -11.97
N PHE A 76 -11.65 3.82 -12.37
CA PHE A 76 -11.75 2.79 -13.40
C PHE A 76 -12.55 1.57 -12.94
N LEU A 77 -12.34 1.10 -11.70
CA LEU A 77 -12.95 -0.13 -11.20
C LEU A 77 -14.31 0.09 -10.53
N TRP A 78 -14.51 1.22 -9.85
CA TRP A 78 -15.68 1.43 -8.98
C TRP A 78 -16.35 2.81 -9.11
N GLY A 79 -15.66 3.78 -9.70
CA GLY A 79 -16.10 5.16 -9.72
C GLY A 79 -16.74 5.62 -11.03
N LYS A 80 -17.05 6.91 -11.07
CA LYS A 80 -17.41 7.65 -12.28
C LYS A 80 -16.41 8.78 -12.43
N PHE A 81 -16.05 9.13 -13.65
CA PHE A 81 -15.26 10.33 -13.94
C PHE A 81 -16.09 11.60 -13.71
N THR A 82 -15.43 12.74 -13.53
CA THR A 82 -16.15 14.02 -13.45
C THR A 82 -16.92 14.26 -14.75
N LYS A 83 -18.15 14.78 -14.64
CA LYS A 83 -18.96 15.15 -15.82
C LYS A 83 -18.33 16.32 -16.59
N ALA A 84 -17.60 17.19 -15.90
CA ALA A 84 -16.97 18.37 -16.47
C ALA A 84 -15.68 18.03 -17.25
N VAL A 85 -14.87 17.10 -16.74
CA VAL A 85 -13.60 16.70 -17.35
C VAL A 85 -13.50 15.18 -17.37
N LYS A 86 -13.80 14.58 -18.52
CA LYS A 86 -13.93 13.11 -18.66
C LYS A 86 -12.68 12.31 -18.27
N TRP A 87 -11.51 12.94 -18.23
CA TRP A 87 -10.24 12.29 -17.85
C TRP A 87 -9.87 12.49 -16.37
N LEU A 88 -10.47 13.44 -15.66
CA LEU A 88 -10.08 13.76 -14.28
C LEU A 88 -10.94 12.98 -13.26
N PRO A 89 -10.33 12.35 -12.24
CA PRO A 89 -11.06 11.70 -11.16
C PRO A 89 -11.91 12.70 -10.35
N ASN A 90 -13.09 12.26 -9.90
CA ASN A 90 -13.92 13.02 -8.95
C ASN A 90 -13.17 13.20 -7.61
N PHE A 91 -13.54 14.24 -6.85
CA PHE A 91 -12.99 14.48 -5.51
C PHE A 91 -13.17 13.27 -4.58
N ASP A 92 -14.30 12.57 -4.67
CA ASP A 92 -14.52 11.33 -3.91
C ASP A 92 -13.50 10.24 -4.27
N SER A 93 -13.10 10.15 -5.55
CA SER A 93 -12.06 9.20 -5.97
C SER A 93 -10.68 9.61 -5.50
N TRP A 94 -10.40 10.90 -5.36
CA TRP A 94 -9.17 11.40 -4.75
C TRP A 94 -9.07 11.03 -3.28
N LEU A 95 -10.15 11.22 -2.52
CA LEU A 95 -10.23 10.79 -1.13
C LEU A 95 -10.06 9.27 -0.99
N GLU A 96 -10.71 8.50 -1.87
CA GLU A 96 -10.56 7.04 -1.84
C GLU A 96 -9.15 6.61 -2.25
N GLY A 97 -8.51 7.32 -3.18
CA GLY A 97 -7.13 7.11 -3.57
C GLY A 97 -6.16 7.35 -2.41
N ALA A 98 -6.33 8.47 -1.69
CA ALA A 98 -5.55 8.80 -0.49
C ALA A 98 -5.73 7.75 0.62
N ALA A 99 -6.96 7.30 0.85
CA ALA A 99 -7.23 6.26 1.84
C ALA A 99 -6.60 4.91 1.45
N ASN A 100 -6.62 4.54 0.17
CA ASN A 100 -5.98 3.31 -0.32
C ASN A 100 -4.45 3.39 -0.21
N TRP A 101 -3.88 4.55 -0.48
CA TRP A 101 -2.45 4.79 -0.26
C TRP A 101 -2.09 4.64 1.22
N LEU A 102 -2.84 5.26 2.12
CA LEU A 102 -2.61 5.16 3.57
C LEU A 102 -2.68 3.69 4.05
N ILE A 103 -3.68 2.93 3.62
CA ILE A 103 -3.79 1.49 3.93
C ILE A 103 -2.55 0.73 3.46
N SER A 104 -2.06 1.05 2.26
CA SER A 104 -0.87 0.42 1.69
C SER A 104 0.39 0.76 2.51
N VAL A 105 0.58 2.03 2.88
CA VAL A 105 1.69 2.49 3.72
C VAL A 105 1.69 1.80 5.09
N VAL A 106 0.52 1.72 5.75
CA VAL A 106 0.40 1.04 7.05
C VAL A 106 0.68 -0.45 6.93
N SER A 107 0.17 -1.10 5.87
CA SER A 107 0.44 -2.52 5.62
C SER A 107 1.93 -2.78 5.35
N PHE A 108 2.62 -1.88 4.62
CA PHE A 108 4.08 -1.93 4.46
C PHE A 108 4.81 -1.75 5.77
N GLY A 109 4.42 -0.77 6.58
CA GLY A 109 5.03 -0.51 7.88
C GLY A 109 4.94 -1.73 8.80
N LEU A 110 3.80 -2.43 8.79
CA LEU A 110 3.64 -3.69 9.53
C LEU A 110 4.53 -4.81 8.97
N CYS A 111 4.56 -5.00 7.65
CA CYS A 111 5.47 -5.97 7.03
C CYS A 111 6.93 -5.69 7.39
N PHE A 112 7.36 -4.43 7.32
CA PHE A 112 8.72 -4.00 7.67
C PHE A 112 9.02 -4.24 9.15
N TYR A 113 8.10 -3.87 10.04
CA TYR A 113 8.25 -4.11 11.48
C TYR A 113 8.42 -5.60 11.80
N ILE A 114 7.59 -6.46 11.19
CA ILE A 114 7.69 -7.92 11.33
C ILE A 114 9.07 -8.38 10.84
N LEU A 115 9.48 -7.99 9.64
CA LEU A 115 10.77 -8.38 9.08
C LEU A 115 11.95 -7.97 9.97
N VAL A 116 11.99 -6.73 10.45
CA VAL A 116 13.06 -6.23 11.33
C VAL A 116 13.12 -7.03 12.63
N ARG A 117 11.96 -7.34 13.24
CA ARG A 117 11.92 -8.14 14.47
C ARG A 117 12.37 -9.59 14.26
N PHE A 118 12.03 -10.20 13.14
CA PHE A 118 12.48 -11.55 12.82
C PHE A 118 13.96 -11.61 12.42
N ALA A 119 14.47 -10.55 11.76
CA ALA A 119 15.87 -10.42 11.40
C ALA A 119 16.76 -10.14 12.62
N SER A 120 16.34 -9.29 13.56
CA SER A 120 17.14 -8.93 14.74
C SER A 120 17.37 -10.11 15.70
N ASN A 121 16.44 -11.06 15.74
CA ASN A 121 16.53 -12.23 16.63
C ASN A 121 17.34 -13.40 16.03
N ASN A 122 17.73 -13.32 14.76
CA ASN A 122 18.40 -14.42 14.07
C ASN A 122 19.71 -13.92 13.42
N VAL A 123 20.76 -13.82 14.25
CA VAL A 123 22.14 -13.50 13.86
C VAL A 123 22.68 -14.42 12.75
N TYR A 124 22.04 -15.58 12.51
CA TYR A 124 22.37 -16.53 11.44
C TYR A 124 21.90 -16.12 10.04
N TYR A 125 21.04 -15.10 9.87
CA TYR A 125 20.47 -14.78 8.55
C TYR A 125 21.50 -14.31 7.51
N SER A 126 22.61 -13.67 7.92
CA SER A 126 23.61 -13.16 6.96
C SER A 126 24.33 -14.27 6.18
N HIS A 127 24.57 -15.43 6.82
CA HIS A 127 25.26 -16.55 6.20
C HIS A 127 24.33 -17.41 5.31
N TYR A 128 23.03 -17.49 5.63
CA TYR A 128 22.06 -18.22 4.81
C TYR A 128 21.62 -17.44 3.55
N PHE A 129 21.53 -16.11 3.64
CA PHE A 129 21.20 -15.26 2.48
C PHE A 129 22.26 -15.32 1.37
N THR A 130 23.54 -15.43 1.73
CA THR A 130 24.65 -15.53 0.77
C THR A 130 24.73 -16.91 0.12
N LYS A 131 24.31 -17.98 0.80
CA LYS A 131 24.45 -19.37 0.32
C LYS A 131 23.21 -19.95 -0.38
N TYR A 132 22.01 -19.47 -0.03
CA TYR A 132 20.72 -19.95 -0.58
C TYR A 132 19.84 -18.82 -1.14
N GLY A 133 20.45 -17.67 -1.46
CA GLY A 133 19.74 -16.42 -1.73
C GLY A 133 18.58 -16.53 -2.73
N SER A 134 18.69 -17.33 -3.79
CA SER A 134 17.63 -17.44 -4.80
C SER A 134 16.35 -18.16 -4.33
N SER A 135 16.44 -19.23 -3.53
CA SER A 135 15.27 -19.97 -3.04
C SER A 135 14.66 -19.33 -1.79
N LEU A 136 15.49 -18.78 -0.91
CA LEU A 136 15.07 -18.06 0.29
C LEU A 136 14.29 -16.79 -0.08
N ASN A 137 14.69 -16.12 -1.17
CA ASN A 137 14.01 -14.92 -1.68
C ASN A 137 12.57 -15.21 -2.12
N GLY A 138 12.29 -16.39 -2.69
CA GLY A 138 10.94 -16.76 -3.10
C GLY A 138 9.99 -16.96 -1.93
N GLN A 139 10.42 -17.71 -0.91
CA GLN A 139 9.60 -17.98 0.29
C GLN A 139 9.36 -16.72 1.10
N LEU A 140 10.39 -15.87 1.26
CA LEU A 140 10.26 -14.60 1.96
C LEU A 140 9.32 -13.64 1.21
N ALA A 141 9.43 -13.55 -0.11
CA ALA A 141 8.52 -12.75 -0.93
C ALA A 141 7.07 -13.21 -0.78
N TRP A 142 6.83 -14.53 -0.81
CA TRP A 142 5.50 -15.09 -0.55
C TRP A 142 4.98 -14.72 0.84
N PHE A 143 5.79 -14.91 1.89
CA PHE A 143 5.41 -14.57 3.26
C PHE A 143 5.04 -13.09 3.40
N ILE A 144 5.89 -12.18 2.91
CA ILE A 144 5.64 -10.73 2.96
C ILE A 144 4.36 -10.38 2.19
N SER A 145 4.16 -10.98 1.02
CA SER A 145 2.97 -10.75 0.19
C SER A 145 1.71 -11.21 0.90
N SER A 146 1.73 -12.36 1.55
CA SER A 146 0.61 -12.87 2.34
C SER A 146 0.30 -11.95 3.53
N VAL A 147 1.31 -11.54 4.28
CA VAL A 147 1.14 -10.61 5.42
C VAL A 147 0.55 -9.28 4.94
N PHE A 148 1.07 -8.73 3.85
CA PHE A 148 0.54 -7.50 3.24
C PHE A 148 -0.94 -7.65 2.85
N ILE A 149 -1.29 -8.70 2.10
CA ILE A 149 -2.65 -8.90 1.59
C ILE A 149 -3.63 -9.09 2.77
N VAL A 150 -3.26 -9.88 3.78
CA VAL A 150 -4.09 -10.11 4.96
C VAL A 150 -4.30 -8.81 5.72
N THR A 151 -3.22 -8.09 6.07
CA THR A 151 -3.32 -6.82 6.81
C THR A 151 -4.13 -5.78 6.04
N ALA A 152 -3.89 -5.62 4.74
CA ALA A 152 -4.66 -4.72 3.88
C ALA A 152 -6.14 -5.10 3.83
N ALA A 153 -6.47 -6.40 3.73
CA ALA A 153 -7.85 -6.86 3.69
C ALA A 153 -8.61 -6.52 4.99
N TYR A 154 -7.97 -6.68 6.14
CA TYR A 154 -8.54 -6.27 7.44
C TYR A 154 -8.67 -4.74 7.56
N LEU A 155 -7.72 -3.96 7.05
CA LEU A 155 -7.84 -2.50 7.02
C LEU A 155 -8.97 -2.02 6.10
N TYR A 156 -9.17 -2.68 4.95
CA TYR A 156 -10.33 -2.42 4.08
C TYR A 156 -11.65 -2.78 4.75
N GLN A 157 -11.69 -3.88 5.51
CA GLN A 157 -12.83 -4.26 6.33
C GLN A 157 -13.14 -3.18 7.39
N LEU A 158 -12.10 -2.70 8.08
CA LEU A 158 -12.24 -1.65 9.09
C LEU A 158 -12.78 -0.34 8.48
N LYS A 159 -12.21 0.10 7.35
CA LYS A 159 -12.68 1.26 6.59
C LYS A 159 -14.16 1.16 6.25
N ARG A 160 -14.62 -0.03 5.84
CA ARG A 160 -16.03 -0.30 5.58
C ARG A 160 -16.89 -0.12 6.83
N PHE A 161 -16.50 -0.73 7.95
CA PHE A 161 -17.24 -0.60 9.21
C PHE A 161 -17.32 0.84 9.72
N VAL A 162 -16.23 1.62 9.59
CA VAL A 162 -16.23 3.05 9.92
C VAL A 162 -17.23 3.81 9.04
N LYS A 163 -17.25 3.55 7.73
CA LYS A 163 -18.19 4.19 6.80
C LYS A 163 -19.64 3.83 7.13
N GLU A 164 -19.92 2.56 7.44
CA GLU A 164 -21.25 2.10 7.86
C GLU A 164 -21.69 2.80 9.15
N SER A 165 -20.83 2.86 10.17
CA SER A 165 -21.12 3.54 11.44
C SER A 165 -21.41 5.03 11.26
N LEU A 166 -20.59 5.73 10.45
CA LEU A 166 -20.79 7.14 10.16
C LEU A 166 -22.07 7.40 9.36
N SER A 167 -22.46 6.47 8.48
CA SER A 167 -23.70 6.58 7.70
C SER A 167 -24.96 6.39 8.56
N ILE A 168 -24.89 5.52 9.58
CA ILE A 168 -25.97 5.31 10.54
C ILE A 168 -26.13 6.55 11.42
N SER A 169 -25.02 7.13 11.89
CA SER A 169 -25.03 8.36 12.71
C SER A 169 -25.61 9.58 12.01
N LYS A 170 -25.58 9.66 10.67
CA LYS A 170 -26.16 10.79 9.91
C LYS A 170 -27.67 10.69 9.70
N LYS A 171 -28.28 9.54 10.03
CA LYS A 171 -29.72 9.30 9.87
C LYS A 171 -30.52 9.52 11.16
N HIS A 172 -29.84 9.78 12.27
CA HIS A 172 -30.39 10.17 13.56
C HIS A 172 -30.02 11.62 13.85
#